data_AF-A0A956WN19-F1
#
_entry.id   AF-A0A956WN19-F1
#
_cell.length_a   1.000
_cell.length_b   1.000
_cell.length_c   1.000
_cell.angle_alpha   90.00
_cell.angle_beta   90.00
_cell.angle_gamma   90.00
#
_symmetry.space_group_name_H-M   'P 1'
#
loop_
_entity.id
_entity.type
_entity.pdbx_description
1 polymer ?
#
loop_
_entity_poly.entity_id
_entity_poly.type
_entity_poly.pdbx_seq_one_letter_code
_entity_poly.pdbx_strand_id
1 'polypeptide(L)'
;MTDVQNEPIERLRRSPYPGLLRRHGLALTLLAGAALGAAPLVGAFYQAPADASPESGTAQVVAQRVMDFGEGELRWQVTDRVAQLPGNAKPVESEQGFVIVQSGVLLMEDAETGNQYRLPAGEAAATGAQADQDRVALGSDVASYHDVTLVSSEEAVPADETVIYASEPFAGSDARHDVDLLQDTLPAGGQWSVAAGSLPTLVLVDAGAADVATESGDVVSLGAGEAASFNGQVIITAGAEGAGVSVVAIGPAVPLLSQAVQTAPSTPTGGSSAGTPVPSVIEVEGAQTASTVASPEADAGQAGNDADGDGLNDRREAELGTDPSLADTDEDGLTDGAEVRDHRTNPLAADSDADGVLDGDEVALGTDPNDPNNGVVAGDAAAVTEDAAGSEEVAAPAEEAAAPVEEAPVEEAPVVEDVPVAATPGDTDGDGLEDAIEFELGTDPYTVDTDQDGLTDGDEYYIFATGTLNPDTDGDGILDGDEIAQGTDPNIFN
;
A
#
# COMPACT_ATOMS: atom_id res chain seq x y z
N MET A 1 42.10 50.56 -69.84
CA MET A 1 42.44 49.13 -69.88
C MET A 1 41.44 48.42 -68.96
N THR A 2 40.54 47.52 -69.39
CA THR A 2 40.76 46.18 -69.99
C THR A 2 41.59 45.29 -69.07
N ASP A 3 41.28 44.03 -68.76
CA ASP A 3 40.17 43.08 -69.07
C ASP A 3 40.48 41.87 -68.12
N VAL A 4 39.66 40.88 -67.77
CA VAL A 4 39.22 39.72 -68.58
C VAL A 4 38.32 38.86 -67.65
N GLN A 5 37.04 38.63 -67.97
CA GLN A 5 36.41 37.38 -68.49
C GLN A 5 36.55 36.11 -67.59
N ASN A 6 35.60 35.16 -67.52
CA ASN A 6 34.52 34.86 -68.47
C ASN A 6 33.31 34.15 -67.80
N GLU A 7 32.14 34.26 -68.42
CA GLU A 7 30.82 33.66 -68.13
C GLU A 7 30.23 33.24 -69.52
N PRO A 8 29.01 32.65 -69.72
CA PRO A 8 28.09 31.89 -68.86
C PRO A 8 27.45 30.65 -69.61
N ILE A 9 26.33 30.08 -69.08
CA ILE A 9 25.22 29.28 -69.73
C ILE A 9 25.57 27.99 -70.55
N GLU A 10 24.84 26.86 -70.53
CA GLU A 10 23.41 26.65 -70.86
C GLU A 10 22.82 25.30 -70.36
N ARG A 11 21.49 25.19 -70.44
CA ARG A 11 20.66 23.99 -70.20
C ARG A 11 20.64 23.08 -71.45
N LEU A 12 20.34 21.78 -71.29
CA LEU A 12 19.21 21.04 -71.90
C LEU A 12 19.43 19.51 -72.13
N ARG A 13 18.47 18.73 -71.60
CA ARG A 13 17.79 17.56 -72.22
C ARG A 13 18.50 16.21 -72.52
N ARG A 14 17.74 15.17 -72.12
CA ARG A 14 17.50 13.82 -72.72
C ARG A 14 18.40 12.64 -72.32
N SER A 15 17.73 11.65 -71.74
CA SER A 15 18.10 10.23 -71.69
C SER A 15 18.21 9.61 -73.09
N PRO A 16 18.97 8.51 -73.24
CA PRO A 16 18.31 7.27 -73.66
C PRO A 16 18.78 5.99 -72.94
N TYR A 17 17.84 5.07 -72.67
CA TYR A 17 18.10 3.63 -72.47
C TYR A 17 17.78 2.85 -73.75
N PRO A 18 18.51 1.74 -74.01
CA PRO A 18 17.84 0.44 -74.15
C PRO A 18 18.67 -0.70 -73.49
N GLY A 19 18.14 -1.86 -73.14
CA GLY A 19 16.82 -2.42 -73.42
C GLY A 19 16.87 -3.94 -73.46
N LEU A 20 15.67 -4.52 -73.69
CA LEU A 20 15.27 -5.92 -73.55
C LEU A 20 15.04 -6.33 -72.05
N LEU A 21 14.18 -7.30 -71.72
CA LEU A 21 13.44 -8.24 -72.59
C LEU A 21 11.90 -8.32 -72.28
N ARG A 22 11.38 -9.47 -71.81
CA ARG A 22 9.97 -9.97 -71.83
C ARG A 22 9.93 -11.24 -70.91
N ARG A 23 8.84 -11.87 -70.41
CA ARG A 23 7.35 -11.75 -70.38
C ARG A 23 6.83 -12.80 -69.35
N HIS A 24 5.58 -12.89 -68.86
CA HIS A 24 4.35 -12.06 -68.82
C HIS A 24 3.39 -12.64 -67.77
N GLY A 25 2.28 -11.95 -67.47
CA GLY A 25 1.16 -12.49 -66.68
C GLY A 25 0.26 -11.37 -66.17
N LEU A 26 -0.94 -11.24 -66.72
CA LEU A 26 -1.89 -10.17 -66.38
C LEU A 26 -3.02 -10.80 -65.55
N ALA A 27 -3.18 -10.34 -64.31
CA ALA A 27 -4.36 -10.61 -63.49
C ALA A 27 -4.77 -9.31 -62.79
N LEU A 28 -5.97 -8.85 -63.10
CA LEU A 28 -6.59 -7.65 -62.55
C LEU A 28 -7.55 -8.11 -61.45
N THR A 29 -7.36 -7.68 -60.20
CA THR A 29 -8.36 -7.95 -59.15
C THR A 29 -8.38 -6.87 -58.07
N LEU A 30 -9.45 -6.07 -58.13
CA LEU A 30 -10.13 -5.31 -57.06
C LEU A 30 -9.31 -4.56 -55.98
N LEU A 31 -9.56 -3.25 -55.93
CA LEU A 31 -9.47 -2.51 -54.67
C LEU A 31 -10.41 -3.16 -53.62
N ALA A 32 -9.84 -3.50 -52.48
CA ALA A 32 -10.53 -3.47 -51.20
C ALA A 32 -9.62 -2.68 -50.25
N GLY A 33 -10.02 -1.46 -49.90
CA GLY A 33 -9.33 -0.69 -48.88
C GLY A 33 -9.69 -1.26 -47.52
N ALA A 34 -8.71 -1.86 -46.84
CA ALA A 34 -8.78 -2.14 -45.41
C ALA A 34 -7.69 -1.29 -44.74
N ALA A 35 -8.09 -0.21 -44.08
CA ALA A 35 -7.21 0.51 -43.18
C ALA A 35 -7.04 -0.36 -41.92
N LEU A 36 -6.01 -1.19 -41.89
CA LEU A 36 -5.53 -1.86 -40.68
C LEU A 36 -4.74 -0.85 -39.86
N GLY A 37 -5.47 0.00 -39.13
CA GLY A 37 -4.96 0.86 -38.07
C GLY A 37 -5.78 0.63 -36.80
N ALA A 38 -5.16 0.84 -35.64
CA ALA A 38 -5.65 0.54 -34.30
C ALA A 38 -5.79 -0.97 -33.98
N ALA A 39 -4.70 -1.55 -33.46
CA ALA A 39 -4.68 -2.82 -32.75
C ALA A 39 -3.68 -2.95 -31.56
N PRO A 40 -3.01 -1.90 -31.03
CA PRO A 40 -2.35 -1.99 -29.71
C PRO A 40 -3.23 -1.47 -28.56
N LEU A 41 -4.01 -0.41 -28.80
CA LEU A 41 -4.68 0.39 -27.74
C LEU A 41 -5.75 -0.35 -26.91
N VAL A 42 -6.32 -1.45 -27.42
CA VAL A 42 -7.36 -2.20 -26.70
C VAL A 42 -6.73 -3.19 -25.70
N GLY A 43 -5.49 -3.64 -25.92
CA GLY A 43 -4.83 -4.62 -25.07
C GLY A 43 -4.38 -4.04 -23.72
N ALA A 44 -3.84 -2.81 -23.70
CA ALA A 44 -3.34 -2.17 -22.49
C ALA A 44 -4.43 -1.85 -21.44
N PHE A 45 -5.70 -1.78 -21.86
CA PHE A 45 -6.85 -1.62 -20.95
C PHE A 45 -7.43 -2.93 -20.42
N TYR A 46 -6.97 -4.06 -20.96
CA TYR A 46 -7.22 -5.40 -20.45
C TYR A 46 -5.87 -6.05 -20.10
N GLN A 47 -5.07 -5.36 -19.28
CA GLN A 47 -4.18 -6.10 -18.38
C GLN A 47 -5.04 -7.01 -17.51
N ALA A 48 -4.56 -8.22 -17.27
CA ALA A 48 -5.29 -9.11 -16.37
C ALA A 48 -5.24 -8.50 -14.95
N PRO A 49 -6.32 -8.56 -14.16
CA PRO A 49 -6.33 -8.11 -12.76
C PRO A 49 -5.57 -9.10 -11.86
N ALA A 50 -4.40 -9.55 -12.31
CA ALA A 50 -3.66 -10.70 -11.78
C ALA A 50 -2.14 -10.63 -12.04
N ASP A 51 -1.64 -9.53 -12.59
CA ASP A 51 -0.21 -9.22 -12.53
C ASP A 51 0.06 -8.71 -11.11
N ALA A 52 0.34 -9.64 -10.20
CA ALA A 52 0.62 -9.36 -8.79
C ALA A 52 1.83 -8.43 -8.65
N SER A 53 1.81 -7.62 -7.59
CA SER A 53 2.91 -6.75 -7.19
C SER A 53 4.23 -7.54 -7.09
N PRO A 54 5.39 -6.93 -7.43
CA PRO A 54 6.60 -7.68 -7.73
C PRO A 54 7.36 -8.22 -6.50
N GLU A 55 6.87 -7.98 -5.29
CA GLU A 55 7.43 -8.55 -4.06
C GLU A 55 7.30 -10.08 -4.00
N SER A 56 8.27 -10.70 -3.33
CA SER A 56 8.20 -12.13 -3.01
C SER A 56 9.05 -12.44 -1.79
N GLY A 57 8.63 -13.41 -0.98
CA GLY A 57 9.35 -13.79 0.23
C GLY A 57 9.20 -12.75 1.34
N THR A 58 10.32 -12.20 1.79
CA THR A 58 10.40 -11.19 2.87
C THR A 58 10.57 -9.76 2.34
N ALA A 59 10.65 -9.59 1.03
CA ALA A 59 10.79 -8.29 0.40
C ALA A 59 9.55 -7.40 0.58
N GLN A 60 9.78 -6.09 0.74
CA GLN A 60 8.76 -5.06 0.90
C GLN A 60 8.87 -4.02 -0.21
N VAL A 61 7.73 -3.54 -0.73
CA VAL A 61 7.70 -2.32 -1.56
C VAL A 61 7.84 -1.11 -0.64
N VAL A 62 9.01 -0.46 -0.66
CA VAL A 62 9.31 0.70 0.21
C VAL A 62 9.02 2.06 -0.47
N ALA A 63 8.93 2.08 -1.80
CA ALA A 63 8.42 3.21 -2.56
C ALA A 63 7.90 2.73 -3.93
N GLN A 64 6.88 3.39 -4.46
CA GLN A 64 6.30 3.07 -5.78
C GLN A 64 5.92 4.34 -6.53
N ARG A 65 5.96 4.31 -7.87
CA ARG A 65 5.51 5.42 -8.73
C ARG A 65 5.28 4.99 -10.18
N VAL A 66 4.15 5.44 -10.74
CA VAL A 66 3.96 5.43 -12.20
C VAL A 66 4.88 6.46 -12.88
N MET A 67 5.91 5.98 -13.58
CA MET A 67 6.93 6.80 -14.26
C MET A 67 6.72 6.86 -15.77
N ASP A 68 7.14 7.97 -16.40
CA ASP A 68 7.19 8.15 -17.85
C ASP A 68 8.61 7.90 -18.37
N PHE A 69 8.75 6.96 -19.32
CA PHE A 69 10.02 6.55 -19.91
C PHE A 69 10.30 7.23 -21.28
N GLY A 70 9.35 7.97 -21.86
CA GLY A 70 9.50 8.76 -23.08
C GLY A 70 10.05 8.05 -24.34
N GLU A 71 10.22 8.79 -25.43
CA GLU A 71 10.97 8.31 -26.60
C GLU A 71 12.47 8.61 -26.44
N GLY A 72 13.32 7.58 -26.38
CA GLY A 72 14.77 7.77 -26.36
C GLY A 72 15.56 6.52 -25.94
N GLU A 73 16.88 6.68 -25.80
CA GLU A 73 17.70 5.75 -25.02
C GLU A 73 17.86 6.34 -23.61
N LEU A 74 17.45 5.56 -22.61
CA LEU A 74 17.55 5.88 -21.19
C LEU A 74 18.58 4.98 -20.50
N ARG A 75 18.99 5.36 -19.30
CA ARG A 75 19.73 4.49 -18.37
C ARG A 75 19.27 4.73 -16.94
N TRP A 76 19.39 3.71 -16.10
CA TRP A 76 19.41 3.90 -14.66
C TRP A 76 20.77 4.45 -14.24
N GLN A 77 20.78 5.43 -13.35
CA GLN A 77 21.98 5.99 -12.74
C GLN A 77 21.83 5.96 -11.22
N VAL A 78 22.80 5.40 -10.52
CA VAL A 78 22.86 5.42 -9.05
C VAL A 78 23.98 6.34 -8.63
N THR A 79 23.64 7.35 -7.84
CA THR A 79 24.55 8.45 -7.45
C THR A 79 24.62 8.57 -5.94
N ASP A 80 25.83 8.51 -5.39
CA ASP A 80 26.09 8.79 -3.98
C ASP A 80 25.93 10.29 -3.69
N ARG A 81 25.11 10.60 -2.69
CA ARG A 81 24.79 11.97 -2.27
C ARG A 81 24.94 12.14 -0.76
N VAL A 82 25.23 13.37 -0.35
CA VAL A 82 25.30 13.78 1.06
C VAL A 82 24.48 15.05 1.26
N ALA A 83 23.37 14.94 1.98
CA ALA A 83 22.55 16.08 2.35
C ALA A 83 23.29 16.94 3.39
N GLN A 84 23.27 18.25 3.17
CA GLN A 84 23.88 19.21 4.09
C GLN A 84 22.90 19.58 5.21
N LEU A 85 23.43 20.03 6.35
CA LEU A 85 22.61 20.64 7.40
C LEU A 85 21.87 21.89 6.85
N PRO A 86 20.67 22.24 7.36
CA PRO A 86 19.76 23.19 6.70
C PRO A 86 20.36 24.56 6.36
N GLY A 87 21.30 25.08 7.17
CA GLY A 87 21.96 26.36 6.90
C GLY A 87 22.95 26.38 5.72
N ASN A 88 23.28 25.20 5.16
CA ASN A 88 24.20 25.01 4.03
C ASN A 88 23.55 24.30 2.83
N ALA A 89 22.28 23.89 2.96
CA ALA A 89 21.54 23.22 1.90
C ALA A 89 21.33 24.12 0.69
N LYS A 90 21.05 23.48 -0.44
CA LYS A 90 20.65 24.12 -1.69
C LYS A 90 19.53 23.29 -2.31
N PRO A 91 18.60 23.93 -3.04
CA PRO A 91 17.67 23.20 -3.89
C PRO A 91 18.42 22.32 -4.89
N VAL A 92 17.87 21.14 -5.12
CA VAL A 92 18.29 20.15 -6.12
C VAL A 92 17.14 20.02 -7.10
N GLU A 93 17.42 20.12 -8.41
CA GLU A 93 16.44 19.76 -9.45
C GLU A 93 16.30 18.23 -9.42
N SER A 94 15.11 17.76 -9.05
CA SER A 94 14.82 16.34 -8.90
C SER A 94 14.55 15.69 -10.25
N GLU A 95 15.08 14.48 -10.44
CA GLU A 95 14.75 13.61 -11.58
C GLU A 95 13.74 12.52 -11.19
N GLN A 96 13.11 11.89 -12.19
CA GLN A 96 12.28 10.69 -11.95
C GLN A 96 13.14 9.54 -11.43
N GLY A 97 12.67 8.87 -10.38
CA GLY A 97 13.44 7.82 -9.72
C GLY A 97 13.05 7.63 -8.25
N PHE A 98 14.04 7.27 -7.44
CA PHE A 98 13.91 7.06 -6.00
C PHE A 98 15.11 7.62 -5.24
N VAL A 99 14.89 7.96 -3.97
CA VAL A 99 15.94 8.22 -2.98
C VAL A 99 15.92 7.11 -1.94
N ILE A 100 17.09 6.57 -1.59
CA ILE A 100 17.28 5.54 -0.56
C ILE A 100 18.25 6.07 0.50
N VAL A 101 17.83 6.20 1.76
CA VAL A 101 18.67 6.78 2.82
C VAL A 101 19.57 5.70 3.41
N GLN A 102 20.89 5.93 3.33
CA GLN A 102 21.91 4.98 3.77
C GLN A 102 22.41 5.27 5.19
N SER A 103 22.43 6.54 5.62
CA SER A 103 22.74 6.92 7.00
C SER A 103 22.19 8.30 7.36
N GLY A 104 21.93 8.52 8.67
CA GLY A 104 21.35 9.75 9.18
C GLY A 104 19.83 9.83 8.98
N VAL A 105 19.28 11.04 9.00
CA VAL A 105 17.87 11.32 8.67
C VAL A 105 17.84 12.41 7.61
N LEU A 106 17.21 12.12 6.48
CA LEU A 106 16.97 13.04 5.39
C LEU A 106 15.58 13.67 5.54
N LEU A 107 15.50 14.99 5.52
CA LEU A 107 14.25 15.70 5.26
C LEU A 107 14.28 16.15 3.80
N MET A 108 13.28 15.71 3.02
CA MET A 108 13.01 16.21 1.68
C MET A 108 11.77 17.08 1.72
N GLU A 109 11.83 18.27 1.12
CA GLU A 109 10.69 19.16 0.92
C GLU A 109 10.55 19.46 -0.57
N ASP A 110 9.35 19.27 -1.10
CA ASP A 110 8.98 19.69 -2.45
C ASP A 110 8.63 21.18 -2.46
N ALA A 111 9.40 21.99 -3.18
CA ALA A 111 9.33 23.45 -3.08
C ALA A 111 8.10 24.08 -3.75
N GLU A 112 7.35 23.34 -4.59
CA GLU A 112 6.10 23.83 -5.19
C GLU A 112 4.89 23.52 -4.30
N THR A 113 4.83 22.32 -3.72
CA THR A 113 3.70 21.85 -2.91
C THR A 113 3.86 22.11 -1.42
N GLY A 114 5.10 22.19 -0.92
CA GLY A 114 5.42 22.22 0.51
C GLY A 114 5.30 20.85 1.21
N ASN A 115 5.11 19.76 0.46
CA ASN A 115 5.05 18.41 1.02
C ASN A 115 6.43 17.99 1.54
N GLN A 116 6.45 17.42 2.75
CA GLN A 116 7.68 17.00 3.43
C GLN A 116 7.71 15.48 3.68
N TYR A 117 8.90 14.89 3.53
CA TYR A 117 9.20 13.50 3.82
C TYR A 117 10.40 13.43 4.76
N ARG A 118 10.24 12.79 5.92
CA ARG A 118 11.32 12.58 6.91
C ARG A 118 11.75 11.12 6.89
N LEU A 119 12.86 10.85 6.21
CA LEU A 119 13.37 9.52 5.91
C LEU A 119 14.64 9.22 6.74
N PRO A 120 14.56 8.45 7.86
CA PRO A 120 15.72 7.81 8.47
C PRO A 120 16.40 6.78 7.54
N ALA A 121 17.60 6.34 7.94
CA ALA A 121 18.32 5.28 7.24
C ALA A 121 17.50 3.99 7.11
N GLY A 122 17.50 3.40 5.91
CA GLY A 122 16.64 2.29 5.51
C GLY A 122 15.42 2.74 4.71
N GLU A 123 14.84 3.91 5.01
CA GLU A 123 13.66 4.39 4.29
C GLU A 123 14.01 4.96 2.90
N ALA A 124 12.99 4.94 2.04
CA ALA A 124 13.06 5.43 0.67
C ALA A 124 11.82 6.24 0.29
N ALA A 125 11.93 7.04 -0.78
CA ALA A 125 10.79 7.73 -1.37
C ALA A 125 10.96 7.92 -2.88
N ALA A 126 9.85 7.94 -3.61
CA ALA A 126 9.85 8.17 -5.05
C ALA A 126 10.01 9.65 -5.40
N THR A 127 10.83 9.96 -6.40
CA THR A 127 11.15 11.32 -6.84
C THR A 127 10.45 11.66 -8.16
N GLY A 128 10.13 12.95 -8.36
CA GLY A 128 9.51 13.46 -9.57
C GLY A 128 10.52 14.18 -10.46
N ALA A 129 10.27 14.22 -11.77
CA ALA A 129 11.06 15.02 -12.70
C ALA A 129 10.73 16.50 -12.55
N GLN A 130 11.76 17.34 -12.61
CA GLN A 130 11.71 18.81 -12.59
C GLN A 130 11.07 19.44 -11.35
N ALA A 131 10.99 18.70 -10.24
CA ALA A 131 10.61 19.27 -8.95
C ALA A 131 11.84 19.93 -8.31
N ASP A 132 11.77 21.23 -8.02
CA ASP A 132 12.73 21.87 -7.12
C ASP A 132 12.55 21.25 -5.73
N GLN A 133 13.55 20.53 -5.22
CA GLN A 133 13.50 19.88 -3.91
C GLN A 133 14.60 20.40 -2.99
N ASP A 134 14.24 20.79 -1.77
CA ASP A 134 15.21 21.03 -0.70
C ASP A 134 15.45 19.71 0.04
N ARG A 135 16.69 19.20 -0.01
CA ARG A 135 17.10 17.93 0.62
C ARG A 135 18.15 18.22 1.72
N VAL A 136 17.76 18.06 2.97
CA VAL A 136 18.55 18.49 4.15
C VAL A 136 18.73 17.37 5.17
N ALA A 137 19.86 17.35 5.86
CA ALA A 137 20.08 16.43 6.97
C ALA A 137 19.46 16.97 8.27
N LEU A 138 18.75 16.10 9.00
CA LEU A 138 18.26 16.39 10.35
C LEU A 138 19.19 15.81 11.41
N GLY A 139 19.45 16.59 12.46
CA GLY A 139 20.31 16.21 13.59
C GLY A 139 21.65 16.97 13.62
N SER A 140 22.65 16.37 14.26
CA SER A 140 24.03 16.90 14.36
C SER A 140 24.91 16.56 13.17
N ASP A 141 24.56 15.49 12.45
CA ASP A 141 25.38 14.84 11.45
C ASP A 141 24.74 14.97 10.05
N VAL A 142 25.55 14.74 9.01
CA VAL A 142 25.04 14.73 7.63
C VAL A 142 24.33 13.41 7.34
N ALA A 143 23.33 13.44 6.46
CA ALA A 143 22.67 12.24 5.95
C ALA A 143 23.28 11.85 4.59
N SER A 144 23.54 10.56 4.39
CA SER A 144 23.97 10.00 3.11
C SER A 144 22.84 9.21 2.48
N TYR A 145 22.64 9.37 1.17
CA TYR A 145 21.58 8.70 0.43
C TYR A 145 22.06 8.35 -0.99
N HIS A 146 21.42 7.36 -1.60
CA HIS A 146 21.55 7.08 -3.02
C HIS A 146 20.43 7.77 -3.78
N ASP A 147 20.77 8.53 -4.82
CA ASP A 147 19.84 8.97 -5.87
C ASP A 147 19.81 7.87 -6.95
N VAL A 148 18.68 7.18 -7.09
CA VAL A 148 18.43 6.17 -8.14
C VAL A 148 17.56 6.80 -9.20
N THR A 149 18.17 7.40 -10.23
CA THR A 149 17.48 8.24 -11.21
C THR A 149 17.44 7.61 -12.60
N LEU A 150 16.35 7.88 -13.33
CA LEU A 150 16.16 7.53 -14.73
C LEU A 150 16.57 8.72 -15.59
N VAL A 151 17.70 8.61 -16.31
CA VAL A 151 18.29 9.71 -17.08
C VAL A 151 18.47 9.36 -18.55
N SER A 152 18.57 10.38 -19.40
CA SER A 152 18.88 10.19 -20.83
C SER A 152 20.28 9.60 -21.01
N SER A 153 20.45 8.68 -21.96
CA SER A 153 21.78 8.11 -22.27
C SER A 153 22.75 9.16 -22.83
N GLU A 154 22.22 10.21 -23.47
CA GLU A 154 22.98 11.36 -24.00
C GLU A 154 23.43 12.33 -22.90
N GLU A 155 22.86 12.21 -21.69
CA GLU A 155 23.13 13.11 -20.59
C GLU A 155 24.48 12.81 -19.92
N ALA A 156 25.28 13.87 -19.78
CA ALA A 156 26.61 13.81 -19.21
C ALA A 156 26.53 13.86 -17.68
N VAL A 157 27.02 12.81 -17.02
CA VAL A 157 27.23 12.78 -15.57
C VAL A 157 27.98 14.04 -15.12
N PRO A 158 27.43 14.86 -14.19
CA PRO A 158 28.11 16.00 -13.63
C PRO A 158 29.44 15.61 -12.95
N ALA A 159 30.48 16.42 -13.14
CA ALA A 159 31.84 16.07 -12.72
C ALA A 159 32.08 16.11 -11.20
N ASP A 160 31.12 16.64 -10.44
CA ASP A 160 31.06 16.70 -8.99
C ASP A 160 30.16 15.62 -8.36
N GLU A 161 29.58 14.74 -9.17
CA GLU A 161 28.74 13.63 -8.71
C GLU A 161 29.52 12.32 -8.61
N THR A 162 29.24 11.56 -7.55
CA THR A 162 29.82 10.23 -7.34
C THR A 162 28.84 9.18 -7.86
N VAL A 163 28.82 9.00 -9.18
CA VAL A 163 28.04 7.93 -9.79
C VAL A 163 28.70 6.59 -9.47
N ILE A 164 28.03 5.77 -8.67
CA ILE A 164 28.47 4.42 -8.30
C ILE A 164 28.06 3.39 -9.36
N TYR A 165 26.94 3.63 -10.06
CA TYR A 165 26.50 2.79 -11.17
C TYR A 165 25.79 3.58 -12.27
N ALA A 166 25.96 3.14 -13.52
CA ALA A 166 25.15 3.55 -14.65
C ALA A 166 24.87 2.32 -15.52
N SER A 167 23.60 2.07 -15.86
CA SER A 167 23.22 0.90 -16.65
C SER A 167 23.71 1.00 -18.10
N GLU A 168 23.72 -0.13 -18.80
CA GLU A 168 23.70 -0.07 -20.26
C GLU A 168 22.43 0.68 -20.72
N PRO A 169 22.50 1.48 -21.79
CA PRO A 169 21.33 2.16 -22.31
C PRO A 169 20.26 1.19 -22.80
N PHE A 170 19.00 1.48 -22.49
CA PHE A 170 17.84 0.75 -23.00
C PHE A 170 16.84 1.71 -23.65
N ALA A 171 16.02 1.21 -24.56
CA ALA A 171 15.00 2.02 -25.21
C ALA A 171 13.85 2.33 -24.23
N GLY A 172 13.53 3.61 -24.05
CA GLY A 172 12.30 4.05 -23.41
C GLY A 172 11.06 3.76 -24.28
N SER A 173 9.89 4.11 -23.79
CA SER A 173 8.65 4.10 -24.60
C SER A 173 7.67 5.20 -24.19
N ASP A 174 6.75 5.55 -25.10
CA ASP A 174 5.57 6.41 -24.83
C ASP A 174 4.62 5.86 -23.75
N ALA A 175 4.84 4.64 -23.26
CA ALA A 175 4.07 4.09 -22.15
C ALA A 175 4.65 4.55 -20.82
N ARG A 176 3.76 4.95 -19.91
CA ARG A 176 4.10 4.98 -18.50
C ARG A 176 4.13 3.56 -17.97
N HIS A 177 5.00 3.28 -17.01
CA HIS A 177 5.05 2.00 -16.32
C HIS A 177 4.86 2.21 -14.83
N ASP A 178 4.29 1.21 -14.17
CA ASP A 178 4.42 1.15 -12.72
C ASP A 178 5.86 0.78 -12.37
N VAL A 179 6.40 1.39 -11.33
CA VAL A 179 7.79 1.21 -10.93
C VAL A 179 7.86 1.11 -9.42
N ASP A 180 8.36 -0.03 -8.95
CA ASP A 180 8.43 -0.40 -7.54
C ASP A 180 9.88 -0.46 -7.10
N LEU A 181 10.18 0.20 -5.99
CA LEU A 181 11.40 -0.01 -5.24
C LEU A 181 11.12 -1.04 -4.14
N LEU A 182 11.63 -2.24 -4.35
CA LEU A 182 11.59 -3.36 -3.42
C LEU A 182 12.86 -3.35 -2.55
N GLN A 183 12.74 -3.74 -1.29
CA GLN A 183 13.87 -3.99 -0.40
C GLN A 183 13.72 -5.30 0.37
N ASP A 184 14.81 -6.03 0.56
CA ASP A 184 14.87 -7.24 1.39
C ASP A 184 16.20 -7.32 2.16
N THR A 185 16.18 -7.95 3.34
CA THR A 185 17.37 -8.27 4.14
C THR A 185 17.55 -9.78 4.21
N LEU A 186 18.37 -10.28 3.29
CA LEU A 186 18.59 -11.70 3.11
C LEU A 186 19.59 -12.25 4.15
N PRO A 187 19.24 -13.32 4.89
CA PRO A 187 20.20 -14.01 5.75
C PRO A 187 21.28 -14.71 4.91
N ALA A 188 22.37 -15.16 5.56
CA ALA A 188 23.49 -15.79 4.86
C ALA A 188 23.06 -17.01 4.00
N GLY A 189 23.28 -16.95 2.69
CA GLY A 189 22.81 -17.97 1.73
C GLY A 189 21.31 -17.93 1.41
N GLY A 190 20.57 -16.94 1.91
CA GLY A 190 19.17 -16.68 1.54
C GLY A 190 19.01 -16.34 0.07
N GLN A 191 17.83 -16.60 -0.49
CA GLN A 191 17.53 -16.36 -1.91
C GLN A 191 16.21 -15.61 -2.08
N TRP A 192 16.21 -14.67 -3.02
CA TRP A 192 15.04 -13.91 -3.43
C TRP A 192 14.90 -13.95 -4.95
N SER A 193 13.68 -14.13 -5.43
CA SER A 193 13.37 -14.34 -6.85
C SER A 193 12.48 -13.20 -7.34
N VAL A 194 13.02 -12.31 -8.17
CA VAL A 194 12.29 -11.17 -8.73
C VAL A 194 11.82 -11.53 -10.13
N ALA A 195 10.54 -11.29 -10.41
CA ALA A 195 9.93 -11.58 -11.70
C ALA A 195 10.54 -10.73 -12.84
N ALA A 196 10.32 -11.16 -14.07
CA ALA A 196 10.74 -10.41 -15.26
C ALA A 196 9.87 -9.15 -15.43
N GLY A 197 10.47 -7.96 -15.29
CA GLY A 197 9.81 -6.70 -15.60
C GLY A 197 9.64 -6.43 -17.10
N SER A 198 8.90 -5.38 -17.45
CA SER A 198 8.72 -4.92 -18.84
C SER A 198 9.97 -4.28 -19.43
N LEU A 199 10.85 -3.75 -18.57
CA LEU A 199 12.11 -3.08 -18.87
C LEU A 199 13.19 -3.60 -17.91
N PRO A 200 14.49 -3.29 -18.12
CA PRO A 200 15.56 -3.87 -17.32
C PRO A 200 15.45 -3.53 -15.82
N THR A 201 15.36 -4.57 -15.00
CA THR A 201 15.34 -4.50 -13.54
C THR A 201 16.72 -4.04 -13.02
N LEU A 202 16.77 -3.04 -12.14
CA LEU A 202 17.99 -2.65 -11.45
C LEU A 202 18.09 -3.39 -10.11
N VAL A 203 19.25 -3.98 -9.80
CA VAL A 203 19.56 -4.55 -8.49
C VAL A 203 20.74 -3.79 -7.90
N LEU A 204 20.61 -3.35 -6.66
CA LEU A 204 21.60 -2.65 -5.84
C LEU A 204 21.81 -3.44 -4.54
N VAL A 205 23.05 -3.71 -4.16
CA VAL A 205 23.37 -4.31 -2.86
C VAL A 205 23.75 -3.19 -1.89
N ASP A 206 22.86 -2.84 -0.97
CA ASP A 206 23.11 -1.81 0.05
C ASP A 206 24.13 -2.28 1.10
N ALA A 207 24.07 -3.56 1.49
CA ALA A 207 24.93 -4.13 2.51
C ALA A 207 25.32 -5.59 2.20
N GLY A 208 26.50 -6.01 2.65
CA GLY A 208 27.01 -7.37 2.46
C GLY A 208 27.49 -7.63 1.03
N ALA A 209 27.09 -8.77 0.46
CA ALA A 209 27.37 -9.15 -0.93
C ALA A 209 26.34 -10.18 -1.42
N ALA A 210 25.98 -10.13 -2.71
CA ALA A 210 25.05 -11.09 -3.32
C ALA A 210 25.49 -11.52 -4.73
N ASP A 211 25.19 -12.77 -5.08
CA ASP A 211 25.29 -13.30 -6.44
C ASP A 211 23.92 -13.21 -7.11
N VAL A 212 23.81 -12.47 -8.21
CA VAL A 212 22.58 -12.33 -9.01
C VAL A 212 22.66 -13.24 -10.24
N ALA A 213 21.77 -14.21 -10.33
CA ALA A 213 21.68 -15.16 -11.44
C ALA A 213 20.47 -14.86 -12.35
N THR A 214 20.66 -14.91 -13.66
CA THR A 214 19.59 -14.75 -14.66
C THR A 214 19.08 -16.09 -15.19
N GLU A 215 17.91 -16.10 -15.85
CA GLU A 215 17.42 -17.28 -16.58
C GLU A 215 18.39 -17.83 -17.65
N SER A 216 19.27 -17.00 -18.21
CA SER A 216 20.32 -17.44 -19.14
C SER A 216 21.45 -18.25 -18.47
N GLY A 217 21.49 -18.27 -17.14
CA GLY A 217 22.54 -18.90 -16.34
C GLY A 217 23.80 -18.05 -16.20
N ASP A 218 23.73 -16.77 -16.56
CA ASP A 218 24.78 -15.79 -16.26
C ASP A 218 24.66 -15.39 -14.78
N VAL A 219 25.81 -15.22 -14.10
CA VAL A 219 25.87 -14.85 -12.68
C VAL A 219 26.80 -13.65 -12.51
N VAL A 220 26.32 -12.64 -11.80
CA VAL A 220 27.05 -11.41 -11.47
C VAL A 220 27.12 -11.28 -9.96
N SER A 221 28.34 -11.27 -9.41
CA SER A 221 28.58 -10.98 -7.99
C SER A 221 28.61 -9.47 -7.77
N LEU A 222 27.88 -8.99 -6.78
CA LEU A 222 27.81 -7.58 -6.35
C LEU A 222 28.17 -7.48 -4.86
N GLY A 223 29.04 -6.54 -4.49
CA GLY A 223 29.30 -6.14 -3.11
C GLY A 223 28.47 -4.92 -2.66
N ALA A 224 28.54 -4.57 -1.38
CA ALA A 224 27.91 -3.37 -0.84
C ALA A 224 28.30 -2.09 -1.62
N GLY A 225 27.30 -1.32 -2.05
CA GLY A 225 27.44 -0.15 -2.91
C GLY A 225 27.60 -0.47 -4.41
N GLU A 226 27.52 -1.73 -4.81
CA GLU A 226 27.54 -2.13 -6.23
C GLU A 226 26.12 -2.43 -6.73
N ALA A 227 25.85 -2.07 -8.00
CA ALA A 227 24.57 -2.32 -8.66
C ALA A 227 24.78 -2.86 -10.08
N ALA A 228 23.75 -3.53 -10.62
CA ALA A 228 23.69 -3.98 -12.00
C ALA A 228 22.24 -4.04 -12.52
N SER A 229 22.05 -3.78 -13.82
CA SER A 229 20.78 -3.94 -14.53
C SER A 229 20.68 -5.30 -15.23
N PHE A 230 19.53 -5.96 -15.15
CA PHE A 230 19.29 -7.29 -15.70
C PHE A 230 18.04 -7.32 -16.59
N ASN A 231 18.00 -8.25 -17.55
CA ASN A 231 16.84 -8.50 -18.40
C ASN A 231 16.25 -9.87 -18.06
N GLY A 232 14.93 -9.95 -17.89
CA GLY A 232 14.24 -11.17 -17.48
C GLY A 232 14.23 -11.38 -15.96
N GLN A 233 13.81 -12.56 -15.52
CA GLN A 233 13.78 -12.93 -14.10
C GLN A 233 15.21 -13.04 -13.55
N VAL A 234 15.38 -12.60 -12.30
CA VAL A 234 16.63 -12.72 -11.54
C VAL A 234 16.42 -13.46 -10.22
N ILE A 235 17.42 -14.23 -9.82
CA ILE A 235 17.51 -14.89 -8.53
C ILE A 235 18.74 -14.31 -7.81
N ILE A 236 18.48 -13.55 -6.75
CA ILE A 236 19.47 -12.92 -5.90
C ILE A 236 19.80 -13.90 -4.77
N THR A 237 21.09 -14.21 -4.56
CA THR A 237 21.56 -15.13 -3.51
C THR A 237 22.56 -14.42 -2.61
N ALA A 238 22.23 -14.28 -1.32
CA ALA A 238 23.10 -13.60 -0.37
C ALA A 238 24.37 -14.39 -0.06
N GLY A 239 25.47 -13.67 0.15
CA GLY A 239 26.76 -14.20 0.53
C GLY A 239 26.80 -14.74 1.97
N ALA A 240 28.00 -15.09 2.44
CA ALA A 240 28.21 -15.75 3.73
C ALA A 240 27.89 -14.87 4.97
N GLU A 241 27.72 -13.56 4.79
CA GLU A 241 27.39 -12.60 5.86
C GLU A 241 25.95 -12.06 5.76
N GLY A 242 25.16 -12.55 4.79
CA GLY A 242 23.87 -11.95 4.41
C GLY A 242 24.03 -10.81 3.39
N ALA A 243 22.91 -10.22 2.99
CA ALA A 243 22.88 -9.06 2.11
C ALA A 243 21.62 -8.20 2.34
N GLY A 244 21.77 -6.88 2.41
CA GLY A 244 20.67 -5.94 2.22
C GLY A 244 20.62 -5.56 0.74
N VAL A 245 19.45 -5.67 0.11
CA VAL A 245 19.32 -5.53 -1.35
C VAL A 245 18.09 -4.69 -1.70
N SER A 246 18.31 -3.65 -2.51
CA SER A 246 17.27 -2.84 -3.14
C SER A 246 17.11 -3.22 -4.61
N VAL A 247 15.87 -3.30 -5.10
CA VAL A 247 15.56 -3.67 -6.48
C VAL A 247 14.53 -2.71 -7.06
N VAL A 248 14.83 -2.10 -8.21
CA VAL A 248 13.83 -1.35 -8.98
C VAL A 248 13.21 -2.29 -10.01
N ALA A 249 11.99 -2.74 -9.72
CA ALA A 249 11.15 -3.53 -10.62
C ALA A 249 10.32 -2.58 -11.50
N ILE A 250 10.17 -2.92 -12.78
CA ILE A 250 9.39 -2.13 -13.73
C ILE A 250 8.23 -2.99 -14.22
N GLY A 251 7.04 -2.67 -13.74
CA GLY A 251 5.78 -3.35 -14.03
C GLY A 251 5.28 -3.14 -15.47
N PRO A 252 4.04 -3.56 -15.76
CA PRO A 252 3.43 -3.40 -17.07
C PRO A 252 3.06 -1.94 -17.38
N ALA A 253 2.66 -1.69 -18.63
CA ALA A 253 2.39 -0.34 -19.13
C ALA A 253 1.06 0.23 -18.56
N VAL A 254 1.12 1.23 -17.70
CA VAL A 254 -0.06 1.83 -17.03
C VAL A 254 -0.77 2.83 -17.95
N PRO A 255 -2.06 2.62 -18.27
CA PRO A 255 -2.80 3.51 -19.16
C PRO A 255 -3.00 4.94 -18.60
N LEU A 256 -3.35 5.88 -19.48
CA LEU A 256 -3.81 7.21 -19.04
C LEU A 256 -5.30 7.18 -18.70
N LEU A 257 -5.71 7.79 -17.58
CA LEU A 257 -7.13 7.95 -17.22
C LEU A 257 -7.94 8.67 -18.32
N SER A 258 -7.31 9.62 -19.04
CA SER A 258 -7.91 10.32 -20.19
C SER A 258 -8.15 9.43 -21.43
N GLN A 259 -7.49 8.28 -21.49
CA GLN A 259 -7.71 7.26 -22.52
C GLN A 259 -8.76 6.22 -22.05
N ALA A 260 -8.86 5.96 -20.74
CA ALA A 260 -9.82 5.02 -20.14
C ALA A 260 -11.28 5.41 -20.42
N VAL A 261 -11.58 6.70 -20.27
CA VAL A 261 -12.93 7.26 -20.52
C VAL A 261 -13.36 7.09 -21.99
N GLN A 262 -12.43 6.90 -22.94
CA GLN A 262 -12.72 6.74 -24.36
C GLN A 262 -12.94 5.29 -24.80
N THR A 263 -12.55 4.31 -23.98
CA THR A 263 -12.71 2.87 -24.26
C THR A 263 -13.86 2.23 -23.47
N ALA A 264 -14.39 2.92 -22.46
CA ALA A 264 -15.55 2.47 -21.67
C ALA A 264 -16.80 2.20 -22.54
N PRO A 265 -17.50 1.07 -22.35
CA PRO A 265 -18.67 0.71 -23.15
C PRO A 265 -19.84 1.68 -22.89
N SER A 266 -20.25 2.42 -23.92
CA SER A 266 -21.37 3.36 -23.81
C SER A 266 -22.69 2.63 -23.55
N THR A 267 -23.37 2.96 -22.45
CA THR A 267 -24.70 2.40 -22.12
C THR A 267 -25.70 2.73 -23.23
N PRO A 268 -26.42 1.74 -23.81
CA PRO A 268 -27.33 2.02 -24.92
C PRO A 268 -28.54 2.82 -24.44
N THR A 269 -28.68 4.06 -24.91
CA THR A 269 -29.79 4.95 -24.53
C THR A 269 -31.14 4.39 -25.02
N GLY A 270 -31.93 3.87 -24.10
CA GLY A 270 -33.22 3.23 -24.41
C GLY A 270 -34.26 4.21 -24.97
N GLY A 271 -34.57 4.07 -26.26
CA GLY A 271 -35.70 4.76 -26.88
C GLY A 271 -37.05 4.16 -26.48
N SER A 272 -37.95 4.98 -25.95
CA SER A 272 -39.29 4.57 -25.51
C SER A 272 -40.16 3.95 -26.61
N SER A 273 -40.75 2.79 -26.34
CA SER A 273 -42.06 2.40 -26.89
C SER A 273 -42.73 1.34 -26.00
N ALA A 274 -44.03 1.46 -25.79
CA ALA A 274 -44.81 0.66 -24.84
C ALA A 274 -45.23 -0.72 -25.40
N GLY A 275 -45.32 -1.73 -24.53
CA GLY A 275 -45.92 -3.02 -24.86
C GLY A 275 -45.75 -4.08 -23.79
N THR A 276 -46.66 -4.13 -22.81
CA THR A 276 -46.76 -5.27 -21.87
C THR A 276 -47.25 -6.52 -22.62
N PRO A 277 -46.57 -7.66 -22.41
CA PRO A 277 -47.33 -8.86 -22.04
C PRO A 277 -46.76 -9.57 -20.80
N VAL A 278 -47.67 -10.13 -20.02
CA VAL A 278 -47.45 -10.97 -18.84
C VAL A 278 -46.45 -12.12 -19.05
N PRO A 279 -45.62 -12.47 -18.04
CA PRO A 279 -44.77 -13.65 -18.10
C PRO A 279 -45.61 -14.94 -18.07
N SER A 280 -45.22 -15.92 -18.90
CA SER A 280 -45.74 -17.28 -18.81
C SER A 280 -44.75 -18.15 -18.04
N VAL A 281 -45.23 -18.79 -16.97
CA VAL A 281 -44.45 -19.71 -16.14
C VAL A 281 -44.02 -20.93 -16.97
N ILE A 282 -42.72 -21.23 -16.93
CA ILE A 282 -42.20 -22.58 -17.18
C ILE A 282 -41.26 -22.87 -16.01
N GLU A 283 -41.69 -23.76 -15.11
CA GLU A 283 -40.84 -24.30 -14.06
C GLU A 283 -39.82 -25.27 -14.69
N VAL A 284 -38.54 -25.03 -14.42
CA VAL A 284 -37.50 -26.07 -14.37
C VAL A 284 -36.64 -25.75 -13.15
N GLU A 285 -36.41 -26.76 -12.30
CA GLU A 285 -35.78 -26.62 -10.99
C GLU A 285 -34.29 -26.21 -11.07
N GLY A 286 -33.84 -25.41 -10.11
CA GLY A 286 -32.44 -24.97 -9.96
C GLY A 286 -32.30 -23.47 -9.79
N ALA A 287 -32.25 -23.01 -8.54
CA ALA A 287 -31.98 -21.62 -8.18
C ALA A 287 -30.47 -21.29 -8.35
N GLN A 288 -29.98 -20.04 -8.39
CA GLN A 288 -30.58 -18.73 -8.08
C GLN A 288 -30.25 -17.68 -9.17
N THR A 289 -30.95 -16.53 -9.14
CA THR A 289 -30.69 -15.36 -9.99
C THR A 289 -29.83 -14.31 -9.27
N ALA A 290 -28.93 -13.67 -10.00
CA ALA A 290 -28.02 -12.65 -9.48
C ALA A 290 -28.61 -11.21 -9.46
N SER A 291 -27.90 -10.34 -8.72
CA SER A 291 -27.65 -8.91 -8.98
C SER A 291 -28.55 -7.86 -8.31
N THR A 292 -27.96 -6.94 -7.53
CA THR A 292 -27.93 -5.48 -7.84
C THR A 292 -26.75 -4.73 -7.15
N VAL A 293 -25.65 -4.52 -7.89
CA VAL A 293 -24.86 -3.27 -8.09
C VAL A 293 -24.54 -2.27 -6.95
N ALA A 294 -23.26 -2.24 -6.52
CA ALA A 294 -22.33 -1.08 -6.42
C ALA A 294 -20.89 -1.67 -6.29
N SER A 295 -19.93 -1.46 -7.20
CA SER A 295 -19.09 -0.29 -7.54
C SER A 295 -17.75 -0.29 -6.75
N PRO A 296 -16.57 -0.23 -7.40
CA PRO A 296 -15.37 -0.94 -6.90
C PRO A 296 -14.12 0.00 -6.78
N GLU A 297 -12.86 -0.39 -6.48
CA GLU A 297 -12.14 -1.68 -6.53
C GLU A 297 -11.20 -1.80 -5.32
N ALA A 298 -11.30 -2.90 -4.57
CA ALA A 298 -10.28 -3.28 -3.59
C ALA A 298 -9.11 -4.03 -4.24
N ASP A 299 -7.95 -3.79 -3.62
CA ASP A 299 -6.77 -4.62 -3.43
C ASP A 299 -6.85 -6.11 -3.83
N ALA A 300 -5.78 -6.61 -4.45
CA ALA A 300 -5.56 -8.01 -4.77
C ALA A 300 -4.06 -8.38 -4.70
N GLY A 301 -3.42 -8.12 -3.55
CA GLY A 301 -1.98 -8.39 -3.33
C GLY A 301 -1.64 -9.70 -2.62
N GLN A 302 -2.35 -10.08 -1.56
CA GLN A 302 -2.19 -11.38 -0.89
C GLN A 302 -3.44 -12.24 -1.06
N ALA A 303 -3.25 -13.46 -1.56
CA ALA A 303 -4.29 -14.48 -1.55
C ALA A 303 -4.57 -15.00 -0.12
N GLY A 304 -5.32 -14.24 0.68
CA GLY A 304 -6.55 -14.81 1.26
C GLY A 304 -7.60 -14.93 0.16
N ASN A 305 -8.69 -15.66 0.39
CA ASN A 305 -9.90 -15.30 -0.35
C ASN A 305 -10.51 -14.07 0.36
N ASP A 306 -11.47 -13.44 -0.28
CA ASP A 306 -12.42 -12.49 0.29
C ASP A 306 -13.75 -13.09 -0.17
N ALA A 307 -14.47 -13.72 0.75
CA ALA A 307 -15.47 -14.74 0.43
C ALA A 307 -16.88 -14.17 0.27
N ASP A 308 -17.18 -13.02 0.87
CA ASP A 308 -18.43 -12.26 0.70
C ASP A 308 -18.23 -10.95 -0.10
N GLY A 309 -17.03 -10.38 -0.17
CA GLY A 309 -16.66 -9.28 -1.05
C GLY A 309 -16.72 -7.89 -0.40
N ASP A 310 -16.50 -7.79 0.90
CA ASP A 310 -16.68 -6.55 1.68
C ASP A 310 -15.44 -5.63 1.72
N GLY A 311 -14.25 -6.19 1.47
CA GLY A 311 -12.96 -5.48 1.47
C GLY A 311 -12.01 -5.87 2.60
N LEU A 312 -12.44 -6.73 3.52
CA LEU A 312 -11.60 -7.55 4.40
C LEU A 312 -11.28 -8.88 3.67
N ASN A 313 -10.44 -9.74 4.24
CA ASN A 313 -10.11 -11.03 3.60
C ASN A 313 -10.10 -12.16 4.62
N ASP A 314 -10.34 -13.40 4.18
CA ASP A 314 -10.58 -14.58 5.03
C ASP A 314 -9.57 -14.74 6.18
N ARG A 315 -8.32 -14.29 5.96
CA ARG A 315 -7.25 -14.36 6.95
C ARG A 315 -7.37 -13.24 7.96
N ARG A 316 -7.63 -12.02 7.51
CA ARG A 316 -7.78 -10.85 8.38
C ARG A 316 -9.08 -10.90 9.18
N GLU A 317 -10.16 -11.40 8.58
CA GLU A 317 -11.41 -11.73 9.28
C GLU A 317 -11.14 -12.76 10.38
N ALA A 318 -10.47 -13.87 10.06
CA ALA A 318 -10.08 -14.88 11.05
C ALA A 318 -9.02 -14.41 12.09
N GLU A 319 -8.31 -13.32 11.83
CA GLU A 319 -7.40 -12.65 12.79
C GLU A 319 -8.16 -11.69 13.71
N LEU A 320 -9.25 -11.07 13.23
CA LEU A 320 -10.13 -10.17 13.97
C LEU A 320 -11.30 -10.88 14.66
N GLY A 321 -11.55 -12.15 14.32
CA GLY A 321 -12.63 -12.97 14.89
C GLY A 321 -13.96 -12.92 14.14
N THR A 322 -14.03 -12.20 13.02
CA THR A 322 -15.24 -12.04 12.21
C THR A 322 -15.54 -13.27 11.34
N ASP A 323 -16.76 -13.42 10.79
CA ASP A 323 -17.15 -14.60 9.98
C ASP A 323 -16.82 -14.36 8.49
N PRO A 324 -15.89 -15.13 7.87
CA PRO A 324 -15.51 -15.01 6.44
C PRO A 324 -16.60 -15.41 5.43
N SER A 325 -17.86 -15.18 5.75
CA SER A 325 -19.00 -15.36 4.86
C SER A 325 -20.15 -14.38 5.16
N LEU A 326 -19.93 -13.44 6.08
CA LEU A 326 -20.81 -12.35 6.45
C LEU A 326 -20.03 -11.03 6.33
N ALA A 327 -20.31 -10.26 5.29
CA ALA A 327 -19.76 -8.93 5.03
C ALA A 327 -20.11 -7.85 6.09
N ASP A 328 -20.67 -8.24 7.23
CA ASP A 328 -21.32 -7.46 8.29
C ASP A 328 -21.61 -8.50 9.38
N THR A 329 -20.64 -8.71 10.28
CA THR A 329 -20.63 -9.86 11.21
C THR A 329 -21.55 -9.66 12.42
N ASP A 330 -21.74 -8.42 12.88
CA ASP A 330 -22.60 -8.09 14.03
C ASP A 330 -24.02 -7.61 13.65
N GLU A 331 -24.30 -7.48 12.35
CA GLU A 331 -25.58 -7.11 11.73
C GLU A 331 -26.03 -5.65 11.99
N ASP A 332 -25.09 -4.72 12.19
CA ASP A 332 -25.36 -3.29 12.45
C ASP A 332 -25.65 -2.47 11.16
N GLY A 333 -25.16 -2.93 10.01
CA GLY A 333 -25.34 -2.31 8.70
C GLY A 333 -24.12 -1.55 8.13
N LEU A 334 -23.03 -1.49 8.87
CA LEU A 334 -21.66 -1.26 8.41
C LEU A 334 -21.02 -2.62 8.06
N THR A 335 -19.94 -2.63 7.29
CA THR A 335 -19.29 -3.88 6.85
C THR A 335 -17.93 -4.01 7.50
N ASP A 336 -17.52 -5.19 7.97
CA ASP A 336 -16.27 -5.43 8.70
C ASP A 336 -15.04 -4.73 8.06
N GLY A 337 -14.94 -4.79 6.73
CA GLY A 337 -13.88 -4.18 5.91
C GLY A 337 -14.00 -2.67 5.68
N ALA A 338 -15.15 -2.06 5.99
CA ALA A 338 -15.34 -0.61 6.08
C ALA A 338 -15.07 -0.10 7.51
N GLU A 339 -15.47 -0.87 8.51
CA GLU A 339 -15.16 -0.63 9.92
C GLU A 339 -13.66 -0.56 10.15
N VAL A 340 -12.95 -1.64 9.84
CA VAL A 340 -11.49 -1.74 10.03
C VAL A 340 -10.71 -0.70 9.22
N ARG A 341 -11.22 -0.27 8.05
CA ARG A 341 -10.46 0.53 7.07
C ARG A 341 -10.79 2.01 7.07
N ASP A 342 -12.07 2.36 7.16
CA ASP A 342 -12.58 3.73 6.96
C ASP A 342 -13.08 4.37 8.27
N HIS A 343 -13.69 3.58 9.18
CA HIS A 343 -14.38 4.09 10.37
C HIS A 343 -13.65 3.85 11.70
N ARG A 344 -12.80 2.82 11.77
CA ARG A 344 -12.04 2.36 12.95
C ARG A 344 -12.90 1.89 14.13
N THR A 345 -14.10 1.40 13.82
CA THR A 345 -15.01 0.71 14.73
C THR A 345 -14.62 -0.77 14.89
N ASN A 346 -15.30 -1.46 15.81
CA ASN A 346 -15.07 -2.86 16.14
C ASN A 346 -16.08 -3.78 15.42
N PRO A 347 -15.67 -4.58 14.42
CA PRO A 347 -16.56 -5.39 13.57
C PRO A 347 -17.16 -6.64 14.24
N LEU A 348 -17.21 -6.64 15.57
CA LEU A 348 -17.87 -7.63 16.42
C LEU A 348 -18.83 -6.97 17.42
N ALA A 349 -18.95 -5.64 17.40
CA ALA A 349 -19.70 -4.84 18.35
C ALA A 349 -20.44 -3.70 17.62
N ALA A 350 -21.71 -3.96 17.32
CA ALA A 350 -22.65 -3.10 16.60
C ALA A 350 -22.89 -1.68 17.17
N ASP A 351 -22.15 -1.26 18.19
CA ASP A 351 -22.18 0.02 18.91
C ASP A 351 -20.80 0.15 19.59
N SER A 352 -19.82 0.69 18.87
CA SER A 352 -18.39 0.61 19.25
C SER A 352 -18.02 1.49 20.45
N ASP A 353 -18.74 2.60 20.67
CA ASP A 353 -18.52 3.48 21.82
C ASP A 353 -19.54 3.31 22.96
N ALA A 354 -20.49 2.40 22.78
CA ALA A 354 -21.52 1.99 23.73
C ALA A 354 -22.49 3.12 24.18
N ASP A 355 -22.72 4.14 23.34
CA ASP A 355 -23.66 5.23 23.65
C ASP A 355 -25.15 4.90 23.39
N GLY A 356 -25.41 3.80 22.67
CA GLY A 356 -26.75 3.27 22.39
C GLY A 356 -27.28 3.58 20.99
N VAL A 357 -26.41 3.97 20.06
CA VAL A 357 -26.67 4.11 18.62
C VAL A 357 -25.73 3.16 17.88
N LEU A 358 -26.19 2.55 16.78
CA LEU A 358 -25.35 1.62 16.02
C LEU A 358 -24.39 2.39 15.10
N ASP A 359 -23.18 1.87 14.89
CA ASP A 359 -22.12 2.51 14.10
C ASP A 359 -22.56 2.77 12.64
N GLY A 360 -23.27 1.83 12.03
CA GLY A 360 -23.89 1.97 10.71
C GLY A 360 -25.00 3.03 10.66
N ASP A 361 -25.77 3.22 11.75
CA ASP A 361 -26.76 4.29 11.87
C ASP A 361 -26.06 5.67 12.05
N GLU A 362 -24.96 5.71 12.82
CA GLU A 362 -24.12 6.89 13.02
C GLU A 362 -23.48 7.37 11.71
N VAL A 363 -22.83 6.45 10.99
CA VAL A 363 -22.24 6.70 9.65
C VAL A 363 -23.31 7.15 8.65
N ALA A 364 -24.52 6.58 8.71
CA ALA A 364 -25.64 7.00 7.87
C ALA A 364 -26.18 8.41 8.22
N LEU A 365 -26.04 8.85 9.48
CA LEU A 365 -26.40 10.18 9.95
C LEU A 365 -25.27 11.21 9.80
N GLY A 366 -24.02 10.75 9.64
CA GLY A 366 -22.82 11.56 9.56
C GLY A 366 -22.30 12.02 10.93
N THR A 367 -22.57 11.25 11.98
CA THR A 367 -21.91 11.29 13.29
C THR A 367 -20.63 10.45 13.27
N ASP A 368 -19.89 10.42 14.39
CA ASP A 368 -18.58 9.75 14.50
C ASP A 368 -18.70 8.54 15.44
N PRO A 369 -18.70 7.29 14.95
CA PRO A 369 -19.04 6.07 15.73
C PRO A 369 -17.98 5.64 16.76
N ASN A 370 -17.14 6.58 17.22
CA ASN A 370 -16.12 6.38 18.25
C ASN A 370 -16.08 7.59 19.23
N ASP A 371 -17.15 8.38 19.33
CA ASP A 371 -17.28 9.50 20.28
C ASP A 371 -18.62 9.40 21.04
N PRO A 372 -18.64 8.84 22.27
CA PRO A 372 -19.87 8.51 23.03
C PRO A 372 -20.59 9.73 23.62
N ASN A 373 -20.36 10.90 23.03
CA ASN A 373 -20.97 12.19 23.34
C ASN A 373 -21.74 12.76 22.13
N ASN A 374 -21.74 12.08 20.99
CA ASN A 374 -22.26 12.59 19.73
C ASN A 374 -23.47 11.83 19.18
N GLY A 375 -23.75 10.63 19.70
CA GLY A 375 -24.96 9.86 19.43
C GLY A 375 -26.24 10.67 19.67
N VAL A 376 -27.16 10.53 18.72
CA VAL A 376 -28.14 11.59 18.45
C VAL A 376 -29.30 11.58 19.44
N VAL A 377 -29.16 12.29 20.57
CA VAL A 377 -30.26 12.60 21.50
C VAL A 377 -31.31 13.59 20.93
N ALA A 378 -31.98 13.18 19.85
CA ALA A 378 -33.10 13.85 19.21
C ALA A 378 -34.46 13.27 19.68
N GLY A 379 -34.89 13.66 20.88
CA GLY A 379 -36.15 13.18 21.46
C GLY A 379 -37.43 13.57 20.70
N ASP A 380 -38.28 12.56 20.47
CA ASP A 380 -39.75 12.57 20.26
C ASP A 380 -40.33 13.23 18.97
N ALA A 381 -40.91 12.41 18.07
CA ALA A 381 -42.38 12.29 17.96
C ALA A 381 -42.93 11.59 16.70
N ALA A 382 -43.52 10.40 16.85
CA ALA A 382 -44.70 9.97 16.05
C ALA A 382 -45.44 8.77 16.69
N ALA A 383 -46.42 9.06 17.55
CA ALA A 383 -47.25 8.08 18.24
C ALA A 383 -47.97 7.05 17.33
N VAL A 384 -48.00 5.79 17.78
CA VAL A 384 -49.19 4.92 17.69
C VAL A 384 -49.54 4.45 19.10
N THR A 385 -50.79 4.68 19.49
CA THR A 385 -51.37 4.35 20.80
C THR A 385 -51.79 2.88 20.89
N GLU A 386 -51.67 2.25 22.06
CA GLU A 386 -52.73 1.70 22.95
C GLU A 386 -52.02 0.95 24.11
N ASP A 387 -51.96 1.50 25.32
CA ASP A 387 -52.84 1.20 26.47
C ASP A 387 -52.51 -0.11 27.24
N ALA A 388 -51.87 0.01 28.42
CA ALA A 388 -52.49 -0.36 29.72
C ALA A 388 -51.52 -0.40 30.94
N ALA A 389 -51.58 0.65 31.77
CA ALA A 389 -51.62 0.66 33.25
C ALA A 389 -50.59 -0.06 34.18
N GLY A 390 -49.98 0.76 35.08
CA GLY A 390 -49.60 0.41 36.47
C GLY A 390 -48.12 0.70 36.82
N SER A 391 -47.74 1.79 37.53
CA SER A 391 -47.73 1.99 39.01
C SER A 391 -47.04 0.84 39.77
N GLU A 392 -46.03 1.03 40.64
CA GLU A 392 -45.72 2.09 41.64
C GLU A 392 -44.17 2.35 41.68
N GLU A 393 -43.62 3.51 42.09
CA GLU A 393 -43.21 3.88 43.48
C GLU A 393 -42.64 2.69 44.30
N VAL A 394 -41.46 2.71 44.97
CA VAL A 394 -40.81 3.74 45.81
C VAL A 394 -39.30 3.45 46.06
N ALA A 395 -38.49 4.50 46.28
CA ALA A 395 -37.35 4.65 47.21
C ALA A 395 -36.25 3.56 47.43
N ALA A 396 -35.00 4.00 47.35
CA ALA A 396 -33.82 3.39 48.00
C ALA A 396 -33.92 3.40 49.55
N PRO A 397 -33.16 2.53 50.25
CA PRO A 397 -32.12 3.07 51.14
C PRO A 397 -30.82 2.23 51.28
N ALA A 398 -29.84 2.88 51.91
CA ALA A 398 -28.45 2.50 52.14
C ALA A 398 -28.15 1.40 53.19
N GLU A 399 -26.87 0.97 53.20
CA GLU A 399 -26.03 0.39 54.30
C GLU A 399 -26.55 -0.79 55.16
N GLU A 400 -25.77 -1.88 55.27
CA GLU A 400 -25.00 -2.25 56.48
C GLU A 400 -23.93 -3.34 56.16
N ALA A 401 -22.95 -3.56 57.04
CA ALA A 401 -21.66 -4.22 56.75
C ALA A 401 -21.47 -5.66 57.29
N ALA A 402 -20.32 -6.24 56.92
CA ALA A 402 -19.63 -7.44 57.48
C ALA A 402 -20.17 -8.82 57.03
N ALA A 403 -19.34 -9.87 56.93
CA ALA A 403 -18.04 -10.15 57.55
C ALA A 403 -17.15 -11.09 56.69
N PRO A 404 -15.87 -11.34 57.04
CA PRO A 404 -14.88 -11.96 56.14
C PRO A 404 -14.97 -13.49 56.06
N VAL A 405 -14.46 -14.05 54.97
CA VAL A 405 -14.19 -15.48 54.80
C VAL A 405 -12.68 -15.72 54.73
N GLU A 406 -12.22 -16.84 55.30
CA GLU A 406 -10.81 -17.09 55.59
C GLU A 406 -10.00 -17.56 54.38
N GLU A 407 -8.72 -17.15 54.34
CA GLU A 407 -7.71 -17.65 53.41
C GLU A 407 -7.58 -19.18 53.49
N ALA A 408 -7.53 -19.83 52.33
CA ALA A 408 -6.93 -21.15 52.15
C ALA A 408 -5.70 -21.00 51.24
N PRO A 409 -4.59 -21.70 51.51
CA PRO A 409 -3.34 -21.46 50.80
C PRO A 409 -3.41 -22.05 49.39
N VAL A 410 -3.39 -21.18 48.38
CA VAL A 410 -2.96 -21.56 47.03
C VAL A 410 -1.47 -21.91 47.10
N GLU A 411 -1.09 -23.10 46.60
CA GLU A 411 0.32 -23.45 46.45
C GLU A 411 0.90 -22.64 45.28
N GLU A 412 2.10 -22.07 45.48
CA GLU A 412 2.84 -21.31 44.46
C GLU A 412 3.03 -22.17 43.18
N ALA A 413 2.19 -21.92 42.17
CA ALA A 413 2.59 -22.07 40.78
C ALA A 413 3.66 -21.00 40.48
N PRO A 414 4.61 -21.25 39.57
CA PRO A 414 5.85 -20.50 39.55
C PRO A 414 5.60 -19.04 39.21
N VAL A 415 6.03 -18.15 40.11
CA VAL A 415 6.41 -16.78 39.76
C VAL A 415 7.34 -16.89 38.56
N VAL A 416 6.86 -16.45 37.39
CA VAL A 416 7.74 -16.00 36.33
C VAL A 416 8.46 -14.81 36.92
N GLU A 417 9.71 -15.01 37.36
CA GLU A 417 10.49 -13.91 37.92
C GLU A 417 10.58 -12.83 36.86
N ASP A 418 10.10 -11.62 37.22
CA ASP A 418 10.25 -10.41 36.42
C ASP A 418 11.65 -10.36 35.85
N VAL A 419 11.76 -10.61 34.55
CA VAL A 419 12.91 -10.18 33.80
C VAL A 419 12.57 -8.73 33.49
N PRO A 420 13.16 -7.72 34.16
CA PRO A 420 12.97 -6.36 33.73
C PRO A 420 13.58 -6.28 32.33
N VAL A 421 12.70 -6.33 31.32
CA VAL A 421 13.04 -5.98 29.96
C VAL A 421 13.55 -4.55 30.07
N ALA A 422 14.76 -4.32 29.58
CA ALA A 422 15.41 -3.03 29.81
C ALA A 422 14.69 -2.01 28.94
N ALA A 423 13.76 -1.25 29.56
CA ALA A 423 13.00 -0.10 29.04
C ALA A 423 13.50 0.30 27.66
N THR A 424 12.79 -0.13 26.63
CA THR A 424 13.25 0.09 25.27
C THR A 424 13.19 1.60 24.97
N PRO A 425 13.99 2.14 24.03
CA PRO A 425 14.04 3.59 23.83
C PRO A 425 12.72 4.16 23.29
N GLY A 426 11.77 4.47 24.17
CA GLY A 426 10.40 4.83 23.85
C GLY A 426 9.33 3.95 24.53
N ASP A 427 9.70 3.06 25.45
CA ASP A 427 8.80 2.35 26.37
C ASP A 427 9.44 2.46 27.77
N THR A 428 8.81 3.22 28.68
CA THR A 428 9.50 3.79 29.85
C THR A 428 9.42 2.92 31.10
N ASP A 429 8.40 2.09 31.24
CA ASP A 429 8.23 1.17 32.39
C ASP A 429 8.49 -0.31 32.06
N GLY A 430 8.45 -0.71 30.79
CA GLY A 430 8.92 -2.02 30.32
C GLY A 430 7.82 -3.04 30.04
N ASP A 431 6.54 -2.64 29.93
CA ASP A 431 5.42 -3.57 29.74
C ASP A 431 5.25 -4.08 28.29
N GLY A 432 5.67 -3.28 27.30
CA GLY A 432 5.56 -3.59 25.87
C GLY A 432 4.78 -2.57 25.04
N LEU A 433 4.14 -1.58 25.67
CA LEU A 433 3.44 -0.47 25.05
C LEU A 433 4.37 0.76 24.95
N GLU A 434 4.44 1.43 23.80
CA GLU A 434 5.35 2.58 23.64
C GLU A 434 4.76 3.87 24.27
N ASP A 435 5.61 4.71 24.91
CA ASP A 435 5.33 6.05 25.49
C ASP A 435 4.40 6.92 24.61
N ALA A 436 4.51 6.75 23.29
CA ALA A 436 3.76 7.50 22.29
C ALA A 436 2.33 6.97 22.08
N ILE A 437 2.14 5.66 22.20
CA ILE A 437 0.84 4.98 22.14
C ILE A 437 0.10 5.18 23.46
N GLU A 438 0.80 5.04 24.59
CA GLU A 438 0.25 5.33 25.93
C GLU A 438 -0.31 6.76 26.04
N PHE A 439 0.42 7.74 25.49
CA PHE A 439 -0.05 9.13 25.43
C PHE A 439 -1.29 9.32 24.53
N GLU A 440 -1.53 8.44 23.56
CA GLU A 440 -2.70 8.46 22.67
C GLU A 440 -3.91 7.74 23.29
N LEU A 441 -3.69 6.62 23.99
CA LEU A 441 -4.70 5.88 24.76
C LEU A 441 -5.09 6.59 26.08
N GLY A 442 -4.19 7.39 26.65
CA GLY A 442 -4.39 8.13 27.89
C GLY A 442 -3.92 7.39 29.15
N THR A 443 -3.15 6.31 29.00
CA THR A 443 -2.47 5.59 30.08
C THR A 443 -1.25 6.39 30.62
N ASP A 444 -0.59 5.92 31.69
CA ASP A 444 0.54 6.62 32.32
C ASP A 444 1.88 5.89 32.02
N PRO A 445 2.79 6.47 31.19
CA PRO A 445 4.13 5.93 30.82
C PRO A 445 5.14 5.65 31.92
N TYR A 446 4.69 5.46 33.15
CA TYR A 446 5.47 5.11 34.31
C TYR A 446 4.79 4.00 35.14
N THR A 447 3.68 3.43 34.66
CA THR A 447 2.90 2.36 35.30
C THR A 447 2.46 1.29 34.30
N VAL A 448 3.15 0.15 34.35
CA VAL A 448 2.89 -1.13 33.66
C VAL A 448 1.42 -1.62 33.70
N ASP A 449 0.60 -1.05 34.56
CA ASP A 449 -0.79 -1.44 34.86
C ASP A 449 -1.46 -0.15 35.37
N THR A 450 -2.14 0.57 34.47
CA THR A 450 -2.64 1.92 34.72
C THR A 450 -3.88 1.91 35.62
N ASP A 451 -4.83 0.99 35.39
CA ASP A 451 -6.11 0.95 36.13
C ASP A 451 -6.13 -0.02 37.33
N GLN A 452 -5.08 -0.83 37.49
CA GLN A 452 -4.76 -1.68 38.65
C GLN A 452 -5.67 -2.90 38.80
N ASP A 453 -5.98 -3.52 37.67
CA ASP A 453 -6.79 -4.73 37.56
C ASP A 453 -5.96 -6.04 37.62
N GLY A 454 -4.70 -6.00 37.16
CA GLY A 454 -3.75 -7.12 37.14
C GLY A 454 -3.29 -7.61 35.76
N LEU A 455 -3.81 -7.06 34.66
CA LEU A 455 -3.20 -7.07 33.34
C LEU A 455 -2.19 -5.92 33.19
N THR A 456 -1.49 -5.86 32.06
CA THR A 456 -0.60 -4.74 31.74
C THR A 456 -1.14 -4.03 30.52
N ASP A 457 -1.02 -2.70 30.45
CA ASP A 457 -1.61 -1.88 29.39
C ASP A 457 -1.27 -2.42 27.97
N GLY A 458 -0.05 -2.94 27.79
CA GLY A 458 0.41 -3.63 26.59
C GLY A 458 -0.18 -5.02 26.35
N ASP A 459 -0.41 -5.84 27.38
CA ASP A 459 -1.08 -7.14 27.24
C ASP A 459 -2.58 -6.95 26.94
N GLU A 460 -3.21 -5.96 27.57
CA GLU A 460 -4.57 -5.52 27.25
C GLU A 460 -4.67 -5.07 25.79
N TYR A 461 -3.83 -4.13 25.36
CA TYR A 461 -3.86 -3.57 24.02
C TYR A 461 -3.47 -4.57 22.90
N TYR A 462 -2.53 -5.49 23.15
CA TYR A 462 -2.01 -6.41 22.12
C TYR A 462 -2.52 -7.85 22.20
N ILE A 463 -3.11 -8.30 23.32
CA ILE A 463 -3.46 -9.72 23.54
C ILE A 463 -4.94 -9.91 23.91
N PHE A 464 -5.46 -9.13 24.86
CA PHE A 464 -6.79 -9.37 25.44
C PHE A 464 -7.89 -8.45 24.91
N ALA A 465 -7.52 -7.34 24.27
CA ALA A 465 -8.40 -6.30 23.73
C ALA A 465 -9.36 -5.70 24.78
N THR A 466 -8.92 -5.68 26.04
CA THR A 466 -9.62 -5.07 27.18
C THR A 466 -9.38 -3.56 27.23
N GLY A 467 -10.17 -2.85 28.01
CA GLY A 467 -10.08 -1.40 28.12
C GLY A 467 -8.98 -0.97 29.08
N THR A 468 -7.83 -0.49 28.57
CA THR A 468 -6.62 -0.08 29.33
C THR A 468 -6.79 1.06 30.37
N LEU A 469 -8.01 1.47 30.67
CA LEU A 469 -8.41 2.49 31.65
C LEU A 469 -9.69 2.08 32.41
N ASN A 470 -10.17 0.85 32.21
CA ASN A 470 -11.41 0.30 32.73
C ASN A 470 -11.21 -1.16 33.22
N PRO A 471 -11.02 -1.38 34.53
CA PRO A 471 -10.51 -2.64 35.10
C PRO A 471 -11.55 -3.78 35.18
N ASP A 472 -12.59 -3.73 34.36
CA ASP A 472 -13.81 -4.55 34.35
C ASP A 472 -14.51 -4.25 33.01
N THR A 473 -13.97 -4.83 31.92
CA THR A 473 -14.29 -4.45 30.53
C THR A 473 -15.75 -4.72 30.17
N ASP A 474 -16.29 -5.87 30.59
CA ASP A 474 -17.70 -6.22 30.34
C ASP A 474 -18.70 -5.67 31.39
N GLY A 475 -18.21 -5.21 32.55
CA GLY A 475 -19.01 -4.60 33.60
C GLY A 475 -19.77 -5.59 34.50
N ASP A 476 -19.39 -6.88 34.56
CA ASP A 476 -20.03 -7.89 35.40
C ASP A 476 -19.64 -7.80 36.89
N GLY A 477 -18.50 -7.15 37.19
CA GLY A 477 -17.96 -6.97 38.54
C GLY A 477 -16.86 -7.94 38.95
N ILE A 478 -16.30 -8.71 38.03
CA ILE A 478 -14.97 -9.33 38.10
C ILE A 478 -13.98 -8.42 37.35
N LEU A 479 -12.70 -8.44 37.71
CA LEU A 479 -11.66 -7.67 36.99
C LEU A 479 -11.06 -8.52 35.87
N ASP A 480 -10.66 -7.91 34.77
CA ASP A 480 -10.20 -8.62 33.57
C ASP A 480 -8.98 -9.51 33.84
N GLY A 481 -8.04 -9.05 34.67
CA GLY A 481 -6.89 -9.80 35.17
C GLY A 481 -7.28 -10.95 36.10
N ASP A 482 -8.33 -10.79 36.91
CA ASP A 482 -8.91 -11.86 37.73
C ASP A 482 -9.63 -12.90 36.84
N GLU A 483 -10.18 -12.51 35.70
CA GLU A 483 -10.81 -13.39 34.70
C GLU A 483 -9.78 -14.21 33.93
N ILE A 484 -8.75 -13.56 33.39
CA ILE A 484 -7.62 -14.22 32.73
C ILE A 484 -6.90 -15.19 33.69
N ALA A 485 -6.77 -14.83 34.98
CA ALA A 485 -6.23 -15.72 36.00
C ALA A 485 -7.14 -16.94 36.30
N GLN A 486 -8.45 -16.81 36.09
CA GLN A 486 -9.43 -17.90 36.24
C GLN A 486 -9.67 -18.69 34.95
N GLY A 487 -9.28 -18.16 33.80
CA GLY A 487 -9.52 -18.71 32.47
C GLY A 487 -10.95 -18.49 31.98
N THR A 488 -11.59 -17.40 32.41
CA THR A 488 -12.79 -16.82 31.80
C THR A 488 -12.39 -15.77 30.74
N ASP A 489 -13.36 -15.09 30.15
CA ASP A 489 -13.19 -14.20 29.00
C ASP A 489 -13.65 -12.79 29.41
N PRO A 490 -12.74 -11.80 29.55
CA PRO A 490 -13.02 -10.48 30.14
C PRO A 490 -13.91 -9.58 29.27
N ASN A 491 -14.27 -10.04 28.07
CA ASN A 491 -15.15 -9.34 27.15
C ASN A 491 -16.58 -9.94 27.16
N ILE A 492 -16.92 -10.85 28.10
CA ILE A 492 -18.17 -11.63 28.09
C ILE A 492 -18.79 -11.78 29.49
N PHE A 493 -19.74 -10.89 29.80
CA PHE A 493 -20.49 -10.82 31.06
C PHE A 493 -20.98 -12.20 31.57
N ASN A 494 -20.52 -12.65 32.75
CA ASN A 494 -20.65 -14.04 33.24
C ASN A 494 -21.82 -14.38 34.22
#